data_AF-A0A024EEI3-F1
#
_entry.id   AF-A0A024EEI3-F1
#
_cell.length_a   1.000
_cell.length_b   1.000
_cell.length_c   1.000
_cell.angle_alpha   90.00
_cell.angle_beta   90.00
_cell.angle_gamma   90.00
#
_symmetry.space_group_name_H-M   'P 1'
#
loop_
_entity.id
_entity.type
_entity.pdbx_description
1 polymer ?
#
loop_
_entity_poly.entity_id
_entity_poly.type
_entity_poly.pdbx_seq_one_letter_code
_entity_poly.pdbx_strand_id
1 'polypeptide(L)'
;MGVDINGRQVLKLDADQKQLMCLSGDDDLEETLMLSESGVYAMLVYHYCPENRHLRRWLTHDVVPMLREEVGSISNQAPHMRAMEWAGGTLRLLHWRKEPWVRLRDMPGLLPASYCGV
;
A
#
# COMPACT_ATOMS: atom_id res chain seq x y z
N MET A 1 10.16 -17.00 1.74
CA MET A 1 9.42 -17.83 2.71
C MET A 1 8.93 -16.92 3.81
N GLY A 2 7.62 -16.86 4.06
CA GLY A 2 7.06 -16.09 5.16
C GLY A 2 7.28 -16.83 6.47
N VAL A 3 7.89 -16.17 7.46
CA VAL A 3 7.94 -16.69 8.82
C VAL A 3 6.61 -16.37 9.47
N ASP A 4 5.91 -17.41 9.93
CA ASP A 4 4.70 -17.24 10.72
C ASP A 4 5.07 -16.58 12.06
N ILE A 5 4.51 -15.39 12.30
CA ILE A 5 4.71 -14.60 13.51
C ILE A 5 4.02 -15.30 14.68
N ASN A 6 4.73 -16.26 15.27
CA ASN A 6 4.21 -17.06 16.36
C ASN A 6 3.99 -16.22 17.62
N GLY A 7 2.97 -16.57 18.43
CA GLY A 7 2.61 -15.86 19.66
C GLY A 7 3.77 -15.63 20.65
N ARG A 8 4.80 -16.48 20.63
CA ARG A 8 6.02 -16.30 21.45
C ARG A 8 6.88 -15.12 21.02
N GLN A 9 6.96 -14.82 19.73
CA GLN A 9 7.75 -13.71 19.19
C GLN A 9 7.18 -12.35 19.64
N VAL A 10 5.88 -12.33 19.94
CA VAL A 10 5.05 -11.18 20.31
C VAL A 10 4.99 -10.91 21.81
N LEU A 11 5.62 -11.76 22.62
CA LEU A 11 5.65 -11.59 24.08
C LEU A 11 6.44 -10.34 24.50
N LYS A 12 7.41 -9.91 23.68
CA LYS A 12 8.22 -8.71 23.94
C LYS A 12 7.53 -7.40 23.51
N LEU A 13 6.36 -7.48 22.90
CA LEU A 13 5.59 -6.30 22.52
C LEU A 13 4.68 -5.86 23.66
N ASP A 14 4.58 -4.54 23.80
CA ASP A 14 3.64 -3.89 24.72
C ASP A 14 2.19 -4.13 24.29
N ALA A 15 1.25 -3.84 25.19
CA ALA A 15 -0.18 -4.08 24.95
C ALA A 15 -0.75 -3.22 23.82
N ASP A 16 -0.21 -2.02 23.58
CA ASP A 16 -0.58 -1.13 22.47
C ASP A 16 0.05 -1.54 21.13
N GLN A 17 1.03 -2.44 21.15
CA GLN A 17 1.79 -2.86 19.97
C GLN A 17 1.21 -4.08 19.27
N LYS A 18 0.25 -4.76 19.91
CA LYS A 18 -0.40 -5.97 19.40
C LYS A 18 -1.88 -5.98 19.75
N GLN A 19 -2.69 -6.47 18.83
CA GLN A 19 -4.12 -6.67 19.08
C GLN A 19 -4.59 -7.89 18.29
N LEU A 20 -5.38 -8.76 18.93
CA LEU A 20 -6.11 -9.81 18.21
C LEU A 20 -7.40 -9.20 17.65
N MET A 21 -7.63 -9.39 16.35
CA MET A 21 -8.83 -8.94 15.68
C MET A 21 -9.41 -10.08 14.85
N CYS A 22 -10.74 -10.25 14.88
CA CYS A 22 -11.40 -11.16 13.95
C CYS A 22 -11.48 -10.48 12.58
N LEU A 23 -10.81 -11.06 11.58
CA LEU A 23 -10.92 -10.62 10.19
C LEU A 23 -11.86 -11.57 9.45
N SER A 24 -12.75 -11.01 8.65
CA SER A 24 -13.58 -11.81 7.74
C SER A 24 -12.69 -12.32 6.61
N GLY A 25 -12.37 -13.61 6.65
CA GLY A 25 -11.71 -14.32 5.56
C GLY A 25 -12.69 -14.68 4.44
N ASP A 26 -12.20 -15.44 3.47
CA ASP A 26 -12.96 -15.85 2.28
C ASP A 26 -14.14 -16.78 2.63
N ASP A 27 -14.08 -17.48 3.77
CA ASP A 27 -15.09 -18.46 4.19
C ASP A 27 -15.42 -18.48 5.69
N ASP A 28 -14.62 -17.81 6.57
CA ASP A 28 -14.93 -17.72 8.01
C ASP A 28 -14.26 -16.52 8.70
N LEU A 29 -14.69 -16.22 9.94
CA LEU A 29 -14.04 -15.22 10.81
C LEU A 29 -12.77 -15.81 11.44
N GLU A 30 -11.60 -15.34 11.02
CA GLU A 30 -10.32 -15.79 11.56
C GLU A 30 -9.75 -14.77 12.55
N GLU A 31 -9.39 -15.23 13.76
CA GLU A 31 -8.65 -14.42 14.73
C GLU A 31 -7.22 -14.20 14.24
N THR A 32 -6.95 -12.97 13.81
CA THR A 32 -5.65 -12.57 13.26
C THR A 32 -4.95 -11.62 14.22
N LEU A 33 -3.66 -11.88 14.45
CA LEU A 33 -2.80 -10.99 15.20
C LEU A 33 -2.43 -9.77 14.35
N MET A 34 -2.93 -8.62 14.76
CA MET A 34 -2.60 -7.31 14.18
C MET A 34 -1.51 -6.64 15.01
N LEU A 35 -0.59 -5.96 14.32
CA LEU A 35 0.48 -5.18 14.92
C LEU A 35 0.29 -3.71 14.58
N SER A 36 0.56 -2.83 15.54
CA SER A 36 0.64 -1.40 15.25
C SER A 36 1.95 -1.06 14.52
N GLU A 37 2.05 0.18 14.02
CA GLU A 37 3.27 0.67 13.37
C GLU A 37 4.50 0.48 14.27
N SER A 38 4.43 0.87 15.54
CA SER A 38 5.52 0.68 16.51
C SER A 38 5.82 -0.80 16.76
N GLY A 39 4.79 -1.64 16.84
CA GLY A 39 4.92 -3.09 17.03
C GLY A 39 5.68 -3.79 15.89
N VAL A 40 5.42 -3.40 14.63
CA VAL A 40 6.14 -3.94 13.47
C VAL A 40 7.62 -3.54 13.49
N TYR A 41 7.95 -2.30 13.84
CA TYR A 41 9.35 -1.89 13.96
C TYR A 41 10.05 -2.58 15.14
N ALA A 42 9.38 -2.74 16.28
CA ALA A 42 9.90 -3.50 17.41
C ALA A 42 10.19 -4.96 17.01
N MET A 43 9.31 -5.60 16.23
CA MET A 43 9.53 -6.94 15.67
C MET A 43 10.78 -7.03 14.81
N LEU A 44 10.98 -6.05 13.92
CA LEU A 44 12.17 -6.01 13.04
C LEU A 44 13.48 -5.81 13.81
N VAL A 45 13.42 -5.24 15.01
CA VAL A 45 14.58 -5.06 15.90
C VAL A 45 14.81 -6.30 16.75
N TYR A 46 13.77 -6.83 17.40
CA TYR A 46 13.87 -7.99 18.28
C TYR A 46 14.20 -9.28 17.54
N HIS A 47 13.69 -9.42 16.31
CA HIS A 47 13.88 -10.59 15.44
C HIS A 47 14.55 -10.14 14.14
N TYR A 48 15.76 -9.62 14.27
CA TYR A 48 16.52 -9.13 13.13
C TYR A 48 16.90 -10.27 12.18
N CYS A 49 16.43 -10.17 10.93
CA CYS A 49 16.94 -10.96 9.81
C CYS A 49 17.47 -10.00 8.73
N PRO A 50 18.67 -10.23 8.19
CA PRO A 50 19.27 -9.33 7.19
C PRO A 50 18.45 -9.23 5.90
N GLU A 51 17.67 -10.25 5.55
CA GLU A 51 16.73 -10.27 4.42
C GLU A 51 15.57 -9.28 4.61
N ASN A 52 15.21 -8.97 5.86
CA ASN A 52 14.10 -8.06 6.20
C ASN A 52 14.47 -6.57 6.02
N ARG A 53 15.67 -6.25 5.52
CA ARG A 53 16.03 -4.86 5.20
C ARG A 53 15.13 -4.25 4.13
N HIS A 54 14.78 -5.04 3.11
CA HIS A 54 13.83 -4.61 2.08
C HIS A 54 12.43 -4.42 2.65
N LEU A 55 12.00 -5.32 3.54
CA LEU A 55 10.71 -5.21 4.22
C LEU A 55 10.63 -3.92 5.06
N ARG A 56 11.66 -3.63 5.87
CA ARG A 56 11.71 -2.39 6.66
C ARG A 56 11.64 -1.15 5.77
N ARG A 57 12.41 -1.14 4.67
CA ARG A 57 12.44 -0.02 3.74
C ARG A 57 11.07 0.20 3.09
N TRP A 58 10.45 -0.87 2.61
CA TRP A 58 9.11 -0.84 2.04
C TRP A 58 8.06 -0.36 3.05
N LEU A 59 8.11 -0.85 4.30
CA LEU A 59 7.19 -0.43 5.34
C LEU A 59 7.29 1.08 5.62
N THR A 60 8.52 1.60 5.68
CA THR A 60 8.82 3.00 6.02
C THR A 60 8.47 3.97 4.89
N HIS A 61 8.76 3.60 3.64
CA HIS A 61 8.68 4.53 2.50
C HIS A 61 7.41 4.37 1.68
N ASP A 62 6.77 3.20 1.73
CA ASP A 62 5.59 2.90 0.94
C ASP A 62 4.37 2.72 1.83
N VAL A 63 4.38 1.75 2.75
CA VAL A 63 3.18 1.35 3.51
C VAL A 63 2.71 2.41 4.50
N VAL A 64 3.59 2.89 5.39
CA VAL A 64 3.21 3.87 6.42
C VAL A 64 2.74 5.19 5.81
N PRO A 65 3.44 5.79 4.82
CA PRO A 65 2.97 6.99 4.15
C PRO A 65 1.60 6.78 3.51
N MET A 66 1.42 5.66 2.82
CA MET A 66 0.17 5.29 2.16
C MET A 66 -1.02 5.21 3.15
N LEU A 67 -0.84 4.56 4.31
CA LEU A 67 -1.88 4.47 5.34
C LEU A 67 -2.17 5.83 6.01
N ARG A 68 -1.14 6.67 6.23
CA ARG A 68 -1.32 8.02 6.79
C ARG A 68 -2.06 8.94 5.83
N GLU A 69 -1.80 8.81 4.54
CA GLU A 69 -2.54 9.53 3.52
C GLU A 69 -4.02 9.16 3.50
N GLU A 70 -4.36 7.88 3.70
CA GLU A 70 -5.75 7.42 3.80
C GLU A 70 -6.51 8.07 4.97
N VAL A 71 -5.90 8.10 6.16
CA VAL A 71 -6.54 8.63 7.37
C VAL A 71 -6.75 10.15 7.31
N GLY A 72 -5.83 10.90 6.66
CA GLY A 72 -5.94 12.35 6.53
C GLY A 72 -6.84 12.84 5.38
N SER A 73 -7.25 11.95 4.47
CA SER A 73 -7.81 12.34 3.17
C SER A 73 -9.02 11.49 2.76
N ILE A 74 -9.83 11.01 3.71
CA ILE A 74 -11.06 10.24 3.40
C ILE A 74 -11.98 11.02 2.42
N SER A 75 -11.96 12.37 2.45
CA SER A 75 -12.68 13.21 1.48
C SER A 75 -11.96 13.43 0.13
N ASN A 76 -10.63 13.31 0.06
CA ASN A 76 -9.83 13.67 -1.13
C ASN A 76 -9.15 12.44 -1.79
N GLN A 77 -9.39 11.23 -1.26
CA GLN A 77 -9.00 9.95 -1.86
C GLN A 77 -10.16 9.23 -2.55
N ALA A 78 -11.38 9.80 -2.52
CA ALA A 78 -12.48 9.27 -3.30
C ALA A 78 -12.09 9.24 -4.79
N PRO A 79 -12.33 8.13 -5.50
CA PRO A 79 -12.03 8.02 -6.91
C PRO A 79 -12.82 9.09 -7.66
N HIS A 80 -12.12 10.06 -8.25
CA HIS A 80 -12.75 11.13 -9.01
C HIS A 80 -12.18 11.23 -10.42
N MET A 81 -13.07 11.55 -11.34
CA MET A 81 -12.75 11.71 -12.74
C MET A 81 -12.23 13.12 -12.98
N ARG A 82 -11.07 13.25 -13.61
CA ARG A 82 -10.58 14.51 -14.17
C ARG A 82 -10.50 14.41 -15.69
N ALA A 83 -10.79 15.50 -16.36
CA ALA A 83 -10.56 15.68 -17.78
C ALA A 83 -9.29 16.52 -17.96
N MET A 84 -8.39 16.11 -18.85
CA MET A 84 -7.26 16.93 -19.29
C MET A 84 -7.23 16.98 -20.82
N GLU A 85 -6.82 18.12 -21.36
CA GLU A 85 -6.56 18.25 -22.80
C GLU A 85 -5.22 17.61 -23.13
N TRP A 86 -5.23 16.61 -24.01
CA TRP A 86 -4.04 15.86 -24.44
C TRP A 86 -4.15 15.50 -25.92
N ALA A 87 -3.08 15.75 -26.69
CA ALA A 87 -2.98 15.40 -28.11
C ALA A 87 -4.18 15.86 -28.99
N GLY A 88 -4.77 17.01 -28.67
CA GLY A 88 -5.92 17.56 -29.41
C GLY A 88 -7.28 16.95 -29.07
N GLY A 89 -7.37 16.17 -27.99
CA GLY A 89 -8.63 15.68 -27.43
C GLY A 89 -8.67 15.68 -25.90
N THR A 90 -9.83 15.36 -25.35
CA THR A 90 -10.03 15.31 -23.89
C THR A 90 -9.78 13.90 -23.35
N LEU A 91 -8.72 13.73 -22.56
CA LEU A 91 -8.40 12.49 -21.86
C LEU A 91 -9.08 12.46 -20.48
N ARG A 92 -9.70 11.32 -20.15
CA ARG A 92 -10.32 11.09 -18.84
C ARG A 92 -9.38 10.30 -17.94
N LEU A 93 -8.97 10.90 -16.82
CA LEU A 93 -8.10 10.30 -15.82
C LEU A 93 -8.89 10.03 -14.56
N LEU A 94 -8.70 8.85 -14.01
CA LEU A 94 -9.13 8.54 -12.65
C LEU A 94 -8.01 9.01 -11.71
N HIS A 95 -8.26 10.03 -10.91
CA HIS A 95 -7.36 10.39 -9.83
C HIS A 95 -7.70 9.55 -8.61
N TRP A 96 -6.73 8.74 -8.17
CA TRP A 96 -6.88 7.91 -6.98
C TRP A 96 -5.55 7.87 -6.23
N ARG A 97 -5.58 8.16 -4.92
CA ARG A 97 -4.40 8.17 -4.03
C ARG A 97 -3.23 9.00 -4.58
N LYS A 98 -3.54 10.19 -5.13
CA LYS A 98 -2.60 11.14 -5.77
C LYS A 98 -1.94 10.63 -7.06
N GLU A 99 -2.33 9.47 -7.56
CA GLU A 99 -1.85 8.95 -8.84
C GLU A 99 -2.91 9.12 -9.94
N PRO A 100 -2.52 9.57 -11.13
CA PRO A 100 -3.41 9.60 -12.29
C PRO A 100 -3.42 8.23 -12.98
N TRP A 101 -4.58 7.59 -12.98
CA TRP A 101 -4.82 6.33 -13.68
C TRP A 101 -5.50 6.62 -15.01
N VAL A 102 -4.96 6.04 -16.07
CA VAL A 102 -5.56 6.09 -17.40
C VAL A 102 -6.11 4.74 -17.79
N ARG A 103 -7.20 4.71 -18.56
CA ARG A 103 -7.74 3.45 -19.05
C ARG A 103 -6.74 2.86 -20.03
N LEU A 104 -6.42 1.57 -19.89
CA LEU A 104 -5.45 0.89 -20.76
C LEU A 104 -5.80 1.02 -22.26
N ARG A 105 -7.09 1.00 -22.61
CA ARG A 105 -7.57 1.22 -23.99
C ARG A 105 -7.22 2.60 -24.57
N ASP A 106 -7.03 3.60 -23.73
CA ASP A 106 -6.70 4.96 -24.15
C ASP A 106 -5.17 5.09 -24.33
N MET A 107 -4.36 4.18 -23.75
CA MET A 107 -2.89 4.18 -23.79
C MET A 107 -2.27 4.20 -25.21
N PRO A 108 -2.78 3.47 -26.22
CA PRO A 108 -2.27 3.54 -27.59
C PRO A 108 -2.40 4.94 -28.24
N GLY A 109 -3.36 5.76 -27.80
CA GLY A 109 -3.53 7.14 -28.26
C GLY A 109 -2.70 8.18 -27.47
N LEU A 110 -2.07 7.77 -26.36
CA LEU A 110 -1.27 8.65 -25.50
C LEU A 110 0.21 8.65 -25.87
N LEU A 111 0.70 7.54 -26.40
CA LEU A 111 2.07 7.43 -26.88
C LEU A 111 2.14 8.15 -28.24
N PRO A 112 2.89 9.26 -28.38
CA PRO A 112 3.15 9.81 -29.70
C PRO A 112 3.81 8.71 -30.54
N ALA A 113 3.29 8.51 -31.75
CA ALA A 113 3.88 7.61 -32.73
C ALA A 113 5.23 8.16 -33.24
N SER A 114 6.23 8.23 -32.37
CA SER A 114 7.61 8.57 -32.74
C SER A 114 8.58 8.32 -31.59
N TYR A 115 8.89 7.06 -31.35
CA TYR A 115 10.29 6.64 -31.21
C TYR A 115 10.56 5.63 -32.32
N CYS A 116 10.59 6.12 -33.55
CA CYS A 116 11.24 5.42 -34.65
C CYS A 116 12.72 5.76 -34.52
N GLY A 117 13.44 4.89 -33.82
CA GLY A 117 14.90 4.92 -33.78
C GLY A 117 15.46 4.19 -34.99
N VAL A 118 16.20 4.96 -35.79
CA VAL A 118 17.08 4.61 -36.94
C VAL A 118 16.39 4.38 -38.28
#